data_AF-A0A5K0WWE7-F1
#
_entry.id   AF-A0A5K0WWE7-F1
#
_cell.length_a   1.000
_cell.length_b   1.000
_cell.length_c   1.000
_cell.angle_alpha   90.00
_cell.angle_beta   90.00
_cell.angle_gamma   90.00
#
_symmetry.space_group_name_H-M   'P 1'
#
loop_
_entity.id
_entity.type
_entity.pdbx_description
1 polymer ?
#
loop_
_entity_poly.entity_id
_entity_poly.type
_entity_poly.pdbx_seq_one_letter_code
_entity_poly.pdbx_strand_id
1 'polypeptide(L)' 'IGTPWSDGVEGVTQCPILPGDTFIYKFVVDR' A
#
# COMPACT_ATOMS: atom_id res chain seq x y z
N ILE A 1 5.57 -13.94 5.88
CA ILE A 1 4.47 -13.05 6.33
C ILE A 1 4.98 -11.63 6.14
N GLY A 2 4.46 -10.92 5.14
CA GLY A 2 4.91 -9.57 4.76
C GLY A 2 3.80 -8.54 4.98
N THR A 3 3.83 -7.46 4.21
CA THR A 3 2.89 -6.33 4.29
C THR A 3 2.07 -6.18 3.00
N PRO A 4 1.19 -7.14 2.66
CA PRO A 4 0.49 -7.19 1.37
C PRO A 4 -0.47 -6.02 1.14
N TRP A 5 -0.95 -5.36 2.19
CA TRP A 5 -1.79 -4.15 2.09
C TRP A 5 -1.00 -2.89 1.66
N SER A 6 0.32 -2.99 1.51
CA SER A 6 1.19 -1.92 1.02
C SER A 6 1.78 -2.23 -0.37
N ASP A 7 1.14 -3.11 -1.14
CA ASP A 7 1.65 -3.58 -2.44
C ASP A 7 1.46 -2.58 -3.59
N GLY A 8 0.43 -1.71 -3.54
CA GLY A 8 0.25 -0.67 -4.57
C GLY A 8 -0.95 -0.87 -5.49
N VAL A 9 -1.51 -2.08 -5.55
CA VAL A 9 -2.50 -2.45 -6.57
C VAL A 9 -3.89 -1.96 -6.18
N GLU A 10 -4.38 -0.95 -6.90
CA GLU A 10 -5.73 -0.41 -6.74
C GLU A 10 -6.81 -1.47 -6.95
N GLY A 11 -7.85 -1.46 -6.11
CA GLY A 11 -8.98 -2.39 -6.17
C GLY A 11 -8.67 -3.80 -5.68
N VAL A 12 -7.41 -4.10 -5.34
CA VAL A 12 -6.99 -5.40 -4.79
C VAL A 12 -6.37 -5.22 -3.41
N THR A 13 -5.28 -4.45 -3.33
CA THR A 13 -4.50 -4.27 -2.09
C THR A 13 -4.68 -2.88 -1.49
N GLN A 14 -5.24 -1.93 -2.25
CA GLN A 14 -5.60 -0.60 -1.78
C GLN A 14 -6.79 0.01 -2.52
N CYS A 15 -7.42 1.01 -1.91
CA CYS A 15 -8.29 1.97 -2.59
C CYS A 15 -7.44 3.12 -3.18
N PRO A 16 -7.92 3.85 -4.21
CA PRO A 16 -7.21 5.00 -4.74
C PRO A 16 -6.99 6.08 -3.67
N ILE A 17 -5.80 6.67 -3.67
CA ILE A 17 -5.46 7.83 -2.83
C ILE A 17 -6.04 9.08 -3.51
N LEU A 18 -7.04 9.71 -2.89
CA LEU A 18 -7.71 10.87 -3.45
C LEU A 18 -6.87 12.15 -3.32
N PRO A 19 -7.14 13.22 -4.09
CA PRO A 19 -6.44 14.49 -3.93
C PRO A 19 -6.55 15.03 -2.50
N GLY A 20 -5.42 15.27 -1.87
CA GLY A 20 -5.34 15.73 -0.46
C GLY A 20 -5.13 14.61 0.55
N ASP A 21 -5.35 13.36 0.17
CA ASP A 21 -5.03 12.20 1.01
C ASP A 21 -3.55 11.85 0.91
N THR A 22 -3.05 11.14 1.93
CA THR A 22 -1.69 10.60 1.93
C THR A 22 -1.71 9.22 2.55
N PHE A 23 -1.13 8.26 1.83
CA PHE A 23 -0.95 6.90 2.33
C PHE A 23 0.54 6.62 2.56
N ILE A 24 0.89 6.14 3.75
CA ILE A 24 2.26 5.76 4.09
C ILE A 24 2.42 4.27 3.85
N TYR A 25 3.14 3.93 2.78
CA TYR A 25 3.57 2.56 2.51
C TYR A 25 4.55 2.10 3.60
N LYS A 26 4.25 0.99 4.26
CA LYS A 26 5.11 0.39 5.29
C LYS A 26 5.31 -1.07 4.98
N PHE A 27 6.55 -1.43 4.67
CA PHE A 27 6.93 -2.79 4.35
C PHE A 27 8.27 -3.17 4.99
N VAL A 28 8.44 -4.47 5.21
CA VAL A 28 9.71 -5.06 5.64
C VAL A 28 10.39 -5.57 4.39
N VAL A 29 11.65 -5.15 4.17
CA VAL A 29 12.46 -5.66 3.08
C VAL A 29 13.07 -6.98 3.52
N ASP A 30 12.61 -8.08 2.94
CA ASP A 30 13.14 -9.42 3.18
C ASP A 30 14.10 -9.89 2.08
N ARG A 31 14.17 -9.19 0.94
CA ARG A 31 15.17 -9.41 -0.12
C ARG A 31 15.34 -8.22 -1.06
#